data_AF-A0A9D5ERM6-F1
#
_entry.id   AF-A0A9D5ERM6-F1
#
_cell.length_a   1.000
_cell.length_b   1.000
_cell.length_c   1.000
_cell.angle_alpha   90.00
_cell.angle_beta   90.00
_cell.angle_gamma   90.00
#
_symmetry.space_group_name_H-M   'P 1'
#
loop_
_entity.id
_entity.type
_entity.pdbx_description
1 polymer ?
#
loop_
_entity_poly.entity_id
_entity_poly.type
_entity_poly.pdbx_seq_one_letter_code
_entity_poly.pdbx_strand_id
1 'polypeptide(L)'
;MNEDEAFIRAIVDNPGEDTVRLVYADWLDDHDDPRGPYLRAEHEWAATHDPSERETLRQMAKSLDPVWVARVSRPPVGVCCDHVRFTGLRHSVDATVLIEVEDRLKLTLPCELRAMLINHNGGKPKPSSYWPSRLRRRAEYPDYIERFYSVSKRQHEDLEHATTVLNNGFVSKATDPVAHQRWTTGVRDFVPFASSASGLGVLAIGLTGRKQSKVYAINRTVLIASSPPRLLAESLPEFLATLTEQQTQ
;
A
#
# COMPACT_ATOMS: atom_id res chain seq x y z
N MET A 1 4.33 -15.77 -18.31
CA MET A 1 3.32 -15.63 -17.24
C MET A 1 2.85 -17.04 -16.94
N ASN A 2 2.93 -17.48 -15.69
CA ASN A 2 2.34 -18.77 -15.30
C ASN A 2 0.81 -18.60 -15.20
N GLU A 3 0.06 -19.70 -15.27
CA GLU A 3 -1.42 -19.68 -15.21
C GLU A 3 -1.92 -19.03 -13.90
N ASP A 4 -1.24 -19.29 -12.78
CA ASP A 4 -1.50 -18.68 -11.47
C ASP A 4 -1.46 -17.13 -11.52
N GLU A 5 -0.40 -16.53 -12.09
CA GLU A 5 -0.32 -15.07 -12.24
C GLU A 5 -1.36 -14.53 -13.22
N ALA A 6 -1.77 -15.30 -14.24
CA ALA A 6 -2.82 -14.87 -15.16
C ALA A 6 -4.17 -14.73 -14.45
N PHE A 7 -4.52 -15.65 -13.55
CA PHE A 7 -5.71 -15.52 -12.70
C PHE A 7 -5.61 -14.33 -11.76
N ILE A 8 -4.48 -14.16 -11.07
CA ILE A 8 -4.29 -13.02 -10.16
C ILE A 8 -4.41 -11.69 -10.93
N ARG A 9 -3.86 -11.61 -12.15
CA ARG A 9 -3.99 -10.41 -13.00
C ARG A 9 -5.43 -10.15 -13.42
N ALA A 10 -6.16 -11.18 -13.82
CA ALA A 10 -7.57 -11.03 -14.17
C ALA A 10 -8.41 -10.50 -12.98
N ILE A 11 -8.13 -10.97 -11.76
CA ILE A 11 -8.76 -10.45 -10.53
C ILE A 11 -8.37 -8.99 -10.29
N VAL A 12 -7.10 -8.63 -10.44
CA VAL A 12 -6.60 -7.26 -10.20
C VAL A 12 -7.12 -6.27 -11.25
N ASP A 13 -7.30 -6.71 -12.48
CA ASP A 13 -7.83 -5.88 -13.56
C ASP A 13 -9.35 -5.69 -13.43
N ASN A 14 -10.06 -6.67 -12.85
CA ASN A 14 -11.51 -6.63 -12.62
C ASN A 14 -11.86 -6.96 -11.15
N PRO A 15 -11.45 -6.13 -10.17
CA PRO A 15 -11.54 -6.44 -8.75
C PRO A 15 -12.97 -6.64 -8.21
N GLY A 16 -13.97 -6.07 -8.89
CA GLY A 16 -15.40 -6.22 -8.59
C GLY A 16 -16.06 -7.43 -9.27
N GLU A 17 -15.37 -8.15 -10.16
CA GLU A 17 -15.92 -9.33 -10.83
C GLU A 17 -15.65 -10.60 -10.02
N ASP A 18 -16.68 -11.12 -9.37
CA ASP A 18 -16.57 -12.34 -8.56
C ASP A 18 -16.34 -13.61 -9.37
N THR A 19 -16.81 -13.65 -10.61
CA THR A 19 -16.69 -14.84 -11.47
C THR A 19 -15.24 -15.25 -11.64
N VAL A 20 -14.32 -14.31 -11.88
CA VAL A 20 -12.90 -14.62 -12.06
C VAL A 20 -12.29 -15.19 -10.78
N ARG A 21 -12.71 -14.67 -9.61
CA ARG A 21 -12.24 -15.14 -8.30
C ARG A 21 -12.68 -16.57 -8.02
N LEU A 22 -13.94 -16.89 -8.30
CA LEU A 22 -14.49 -18.22 -8.08
C LEU A 22 -13.92 -19.25 -9.06
N VAL A 23 -13.71 -18.88 -10.33
CA VAL A 23 -13.03 -19.75 -11.30
C VAL A 23 -11.59 -20.04 -10.86
N TYR A 24 -10.87 -19.03 -10.35
CA TYR A 24 -9.53 -19.26 -9.79
C TYR A 24 -9.58 -20.15 -8.55
N ALA A 25 -10.59 -19.98 -7.68
CA ALA A 25 -10.79 -20.85 -6.52
C ALA A 25 -11.07 -22.31 -6.91
N ASP A 26 -11.86 -22.54 -7.95
CA ASP A 26 -12.10 -23.89 -8.50
C ASP A 26 -10.80 -24.49 -9.05
N TRP A 27 -10.04 -23.71 -9.83
CA TRP A 27 -8.72 -24.14 -10.33
C TRP A 27 -7.75 -24.48 -9.19
N LEU A 28 -7.74 -23.72 -8.09
CA LEU A 28 -6.91 -23.98 -6.92
C LEU A 28 -7.33 -25.26 -6.19
N ASP A 29 -8.64 -25.50 -6.05
CA ASP A 29 -9.16 -26.73 -5.43
C ASP A 29 -8.79 -27.98 -6.22
N ASP A 30 -8.85 -27.92 -7.56
CA ASP A 30 -8.43 -29.02 -8.44
C ASP A 30 -6.93 -29.38 -8.26
N HIS A 31 -6.15 -28.49 -7.64
CA HIS A 31 -4.74 -28.67 -7.32
C HIS A 31 -4.47 -28.86 -5.81
N ASP A 32 -5.51 -29.11 -5.00
CA ASP A 32 -5.43 -29.24 -3.54
C ASP A 32 -4.75 -28.02 -2.85
N ASP A 33 -4.91 -26.81 -3.42
CA ASP A 33 -4.26 -25.60 -2.93
C ASP A 33 -5.13 -24.87 -1.89
N PRO A 34 -4.61 -24.60 -0.66
CA PRO A 34 -5.38 -23.97 0.41
C PRO A 34 -5.81 -22.52 0.10
N ARG A 35 -5.30 -21.92 -0.98
CA ARG A 35 -5.73 -20.61 -1.47
C ARG A 35 -7.17 -20.63 -2.03
N GLY A 36 -7.67 -21.78 -2.49
CA GLY A 36 -9.03 -21.94 -3.03
C GLY A 36 -10.11 -21.62 -1.99
N PRO A 37 -10.14 -22.31 -0.83
CA PRO A 37 -11.08 -22.01 0.26
C PRO A 37 -10.96 -20.56 0.77
N TYR A 38 -9.76 -19.98 0.77
CA TYR A 38 -9.55 -18.58 1.16
C TYR A 38 -10.27 -17.60 0.24
N LEU A 39 -10.19 -17.79 -1.08
CA LEU A 39 -10.88 -16.91 -2.04
C LEU A 39 -12.40 -16.96 -1.90
N ARG A 40 -12.96 -18.14 -1.59
CA ARG A 40 -14.41 -18.26 -1.35
C ARG A 40 -14.83 -17.53 -0.07
N ALA A 41 -14.08 -17.71 1.01
CA ALA A 41 -14.32 -16.95 2.23
C ALA A 41 -14.18 -15.42 2.00
N GLU A 42 -13.27 -14.98 1.12
CA GLU A 42 -13.08 -13.56 0.83
C GLU A 42 -14.23 -13.00 0.01
N HIS A 43 -14.74 -13.79 -0.94
CA HIS A 43 -15.95 -13.47 -1.70
C HIS A 43 -17.19 -13.38 -0.79
N GLU A 44 -17.40 -14.36 0.10
CA GLU A 44 -18.51 -14.38 1.05
C GLU A 44 -18.47 -13.14 1.96
N TRP A 45 -17.30 -12.86 2.56
CA TRP A 45 -17.11 -11.67 3.38
C TRP A 45 -17.34 -10.36 2.60
N ALA A 46 -16.91 -10.28 1.34
CA ALA A 46 -17.15 -9.09 0.52
C ALA A 46 -18.65 -8.86 0.26
N ALA A 47 -19.47 -9.91 0.25
CA ALA A 47 -20.93 -9.78 0.11
C ALA A 47 -21.61 -9.31 1.40
N THR A 48 -21.15 -9.76 2.57
CA THR A 48 -21.82 -9.51 3.86
C THR A 48 -21.24 -8.31 4.63
N HIS A 49 -19.94 -8.06 4.47
CA HIS A 49 -19.10 -7.21 5.32
C HIS A 49 -19.16 -7.57 6.82
N ASP A 50 -19.46 -8.83 7.17
CA ASP A 50 -19.56 -9.27 8.56
C ASP A 50 -18.19 -9.21 9.27
N PRO A 51 -18.06 -8.52 10.41
CA PRO A 51 -16.81 -8.50 11.18
C PRO A 51 -16.30 -9.87 11.63
N SER A 52 -17.19 -10.84 11.87
CA SER A 52 -16.83 -12.20 12.27
C SER A 52 -16.19 -12.98 11.13
N GLU A 53 -16.72 -12.87 9.91
CA GLU A 53 -16.14 -13.45 8.69
C GLU A 53 -14.77 -12.82 8.37
N ARG A 54 -14.61 -11.51 8.63
CA ARG A 54 -13.29 -10.84 8.51
C ARG A 54 -12.24 -11.47 9.43
N GLU A 55 -12.63 -11.88 10.64
CA GLU A 55 -11.70 -12.54 11.55
C GLU A 55 -11.34 -13.94 11.06
N THR A 56 -12.32 -14.70 10.55
CA THR A 56 -12.08 -16.00 9.89
C THR A 56 -11.07 -15.85 8.75
N LEU A 57 -11.23 -14.85 7.89
CA LEU A 57 -10.28 -14.54 6.82
C LEU A 57 -8.86 -14.30 7.33
N ARG A 58 -8.73 -13.51 8.40
CA ARG A 58 -7.42 -13.25 9.02
C ARG A 58 -6.78 -14.51 9.57
N GLN A 59 -7.56 -15.44 10.10
CA GLN A 59 -7.03 -16.72 10.58
C GLN A 59 -6.54 -17.59 9.41
N MET A 60 -7.31 -17.69 8.33
CA MET A 60 -6.93 -18.45 7.13
C MET A 60 -5.67 -17.86 6.45
N ALA A 61 -5.56 -16.52 6.41
CA ALA A 61 -4.42 -15.84 5.80
C ALA A 61 -3.06 -16.15 6.47
N LYS A 62 -3.03 -16.60 7.73
CA LYS A 62 -1.78 -16.84 8.48
C LYS A 62 -0.90 -17.93 7.88
N SER A 63 -1.51 -18.90 7.18
CA SER A 63 -0.79 -20.02 6.55
C SER A 63 -0.52 -19.80 5.06
N LEU A 64 -0.88 -18.65 4.52
CA LEU A 64 -0.76 -18.32 3.09
C LEU A 64 0.37 -17.31 2.87
N ASP A 65 0.80 -17.14 1.61
CA ASP A 65 1.73 -16.06 1.26
C ASP A 65 1.06 -14.70 1.52
N PRO A 66 1.60 -13.86 2.42
CA PRO A 66 1.01 -12.57 2.76
C PRO A 66 0.99 -11.59 1.59
N VAL A 67 1.91 -11.71 0.62
CA VAL A 67 1.88 -10.88 -0.60
C VAL A 67 0.73 -11.34 -1.50
N TRP A 68 0.58 -12.64 -1.72
CA TRP A 68 -0.57 -13.18 -2.48
C TRP A 68 -1.89 -12.74 -1.85
N VAL A 69 -2.07 -12.93 -0.53
CA VAL A 69 -3.28 -12.50 0.21
C VAL A 69 -3.55 -11.02 -0.02
N ALA A 70 -2.55 -10.16 0.17
CA ALA A 70 -2.74 -8.72 -0.04
C ALA A 70 -3.09 -8.38 -1.50
N ARG A 71 -2.57 -9.12 -2.48
CA ARG A 71 -2.83 -8.86 -3.91
C ARG A 71 -4.27 -9.18 -4.32
N VAL A 72 -4.86 -10.25 -3.79
CA VAL A 72 -6.19 -10.72 -4.22
C VAL A 72 -7.31 -10.17 -3.34
N SER A 73 -7.08 -9.93 -2.05
CA SER A 73 -8.16 -9.54 -1.14
C SER A 73 -8.55 -8.08 -1.27
N ARG A 74 -9.85 -7.79 -1.11
CA ARG A 74 -10.37 -6.43 -1.12
C ARG A 74 -10.02 -5.67 0.16
N PRO A 75 -9.96 -4.33 0.14
CA PRO A 75 -9.87 -3.52 1.35
C PRO A 75 -11.06 -3.80 2.29
N PRO A 76 -10.88 -3.84 3.63
CA PRO A 76 -9.66 -3.55 4.39
C PRO A 76 -8.77 -4.78 4.70
N VAL A 77 -8.83 -5.86 3.92
CA VAL A 77 -7.97 -7.05 4.09
C VAL A 77 -6.74 -6.96 3.19
N GLY A 78 -6.94 -6.67 1.91
CA GLY A 78 -5.86 -6.49 0.94
C GLY A 78 -5.97 -5.19 0.15
N VAL A 79 -5.22 -5.10 -0.94
CA VAL A 79 -5.09 -3.90 -1.78
C VAL A 79 -5.78 -4.05 -3.15
N CYS A 80 -6.59 -5.09 -3.34
CA CYS A 80 -7.36 -5.33 -4.56
C CYS A 80 -8.63 -4.44 -4.57
N CYS A 81 -8.48 -3.17 -4.92
CA CYS A 81 -9.55 -2.17 -4.79
C CYS A 81 -10.56 -2.25 -5.94
N ASP A 82 -11.82 -2.55 -5.64
CA ASP A 82 -12.97 -2.43 -6.55
C ASP A 82 -13.45 -0.99 -6.77
N HIS A 83 -13.41 -0.18 -5.71
CA HIS A 83 -13.88 1.19 -5.68
C HIS A 83 -12.80 2.23 -6.00
N VAL A 84 -11.52 1.83 -6.12
CA VAL A 84 -10.40 2.74 -6.43
C VAL A 84 -9.77 2.36 -7.76
N ARG A 85 -9.88 3.24 -8.75
CA ARG A 85 -9.24 3.09 -10.07
C ARG A 85 -7.93 3.86 -10.13
N PHE A 86 -6.89 3.21 -10.64
CA PHE A 86 -5.57 3.82 -10.84
C PHE A 86 -5.37 4.20 -12.30
N THR A 87 -4.91 5.42 -12.52
CA THR A 87 -4.60 5.95 -13.86
C THR A 87 -3.14 6.38 -13.95
N GLY A 88 -2.56 6.36 -15.16
CA GLY A 88 -1.15 6.74 -15.34
C GLY A 88 -0.17 5.79 -14.66
N LEU A 89 -0.52 4.50 -14.59
CA LEU A 89 0.36 3.43 -14.10
C LEU A 89 1.68 3.40 -14.88
N ARG A 90 2.75 2.99 -14.21
CA ARG A 90 4.02 2.66 -14.86
C ARG A 90 4.01 1.21 -15.32
N HIS A 91 5.09 0.80 -15.99
CA HIS A 91 5.29 -0.60 -16.37
C HIS A 91 5.09 -1.52 -15.16
N SER A 92 4.44 -2.66 -15.39
CA SER A 92 4.25 -3.70 -14.38
C SER A 92 5.60 -4.12 -13.80
N VAL A 93 5.65 -4.31 -12.49
CA VAL A 93 6.81 -4.85 -11.79
C VAL A 93 6.47 -6.22 -11.22
N ASP A 94 7.46 -7.09 -11.19
CA ASP A 94 7.38 -8.40 -10.55
C ASP A 94 8.13 -8.40 -9.21
N ALA A 95 8.09 -9.53 -8.52
CA ALA A 95 8.76 -9.70 -7.23
C ALA A 95 10.29 -9.54 -7.33
N THR A 96 10.90 -9.90 -8.47
CA THR A 96 12.36 -9.79 -8.67
C THR A 96 12.79 -8.33 -8.68
N VAL A 97 12.07 -7.46 -9.40
CA VAL A 97 12.34 -6.02 -9.39
C VAL A 97 12.22 -5.44 -7.98
N LEU A 98 11.24 -5.88 -7.18
CA LEU A 98 11.08 -5.40 -5.81
C LEU A 98 12.21 -5.85 -4.88
N ILE A 99 12.74 -7.06 -5.05
CA ILE A 99 13.91 -7.54 -4.30
C ILE A 99 15.11 -6.63 -4.60
N GLU A 100 15.36 -6.29 -5.86
CA GLU A 100 16.46 -5.38 -6.21
C GLU A 100 16.28 -3.98 -5.58
N VAL A 101 15.04 -3.49 -5.46
CA VAL A 101 14.72 -2.20 -4.81
C VAL A 101 14.99 -2.27 -3.31
N GLU A 102 14.54 -3.34 -2.65
CA GLU A 102 14.77 -3.58 -1.22
C GLU A 102 16.25 -3.63 -0.88
N ASP A 103 17.04 -4.32 -1.70
CA ASP A 103 18.50 -4.39 -1.56
C ASP A 103 19.16 -3.00 -1.69
N ARG A 104 18.75 -2.20 -2.68
CA ARG A 104 19.26 -0.83 -2.86
C ARG A 104 18.88 0.09 -1.70
N LEU A 105 17.65 -0.02 -1.19
CA LEU A 105 17.14 0.81 -0.10
C LEU A 105 17.57 0.32 1.29
N LYS A 106 18.10 -0.91 1.38
CA LYS A 106 18.46 -1.61 2.62
C LYS A 106 17.26 -1.69 3.58
N LEU A 107 16.10 -2.06 3.05
CA LEU A 107 14.87 -2.26 3.83
C LEU A 107 14.06 -3.42 3.25
N THR A 108 13.12 -3.94 4.03
CA THR A 108 12.09 -4.87 3.54
C THR A 108 10.78 -4.10 3.40
N LEU A 109 10.14 -4.19 2.22
CA LEU A 109 8.86 -3.55 2.00
C LEU A 109 7.76 -4.35 2.73
N PRO A 110 6.80 -3.68 3.39
CA PRO A 110 5.58 -4.32 3.87
C PRO A 110 4.89 -5.11 2.76
N CYS A 111 4.31 -6.27 3.08
CA CYS A 111 3.70 -7.14 2.06
C CYS A 111 2.58 -6.44 1.29
N GLU A 112 1.83 -5.55 1.94
CA GLU A 112 0.76 -4.78 1.33
C GLU A 112 1.31 -3.75 0.34
N LEU A 113 2.46 -3.16 0.63
CA LEU A 113 3.13 -2.26 -0.31
C LEU A 113 3.74 -3.02 -1.49
N ARG A 114 4.30 -4.22 -1.26
CA ARG A 114 4.74 -5.11 -2.35
C ARG A 114 3.57 -5.46 -3.26
N ALA A 115 2.46 -5.93 -2.68
CA ALA A 115 1.25 -6.27 -3.39
C ALA A 115 0.72 -5.07 -4.20
N MET A 116 0.71 -3.88 -3.59
CA MET A 116 0.26 -2.66 -4.25
C MET A 116 1.13 -2.32 -5.46
N LEU A 117 2.45 -2.38 -5.34
CA LEU A 117 3.36 -2.08 -6.45
C LEU A 117 3.24 -3.11 -7.58
N ILE A 118 3.04 -4.39 -7.25
CA ILE A 118 2.84 -5.46 -8.23
C ILE A 118 1.50 -5.28 -8.95
N ASN A 119 0.42 -4.99 -8.23
CA ASN A 119 -0.92 -4.76 -8.81
C ASN A 119 -0.97 -3.46 -9.61
N HIS A 120 -0.47 -2.37 -9.02
CA HIS A 120 -0.56 -1.01 -9.50
C HIS A 120 0.76 -0.25 -9.24
N ASN A 121 1.70 -0.31 -10.19
CA ASN A 121 2.98 0.38 -10.06
C ASN A 121 2.83 1.91 -10.19
N GLY A 122 2.50 2.56 -9.07
CA GLY A 122 2.27 3.99 -8.95
C GLY A 122 0.89 4.42 -9.46
N GLY A 123 0.83 5.59 -10.10
CA GLY A 123 -0.40 6.13 -10.70
C GLY A 123 -1.21 7.02 -9.76
N LYS A 124 -2.31 7.58 -10.29
CA LYS A 124 -3.23 8.46 -9.57
C LYS A 124 -4.51 7.70 -9.22
N PRO A 125 -4.89 7.64 -7.94
CA PRO A 125 -6.11 6.95 -7.52
C PRO A 125 -7.35 7.82 -7.84
N LYS A 126 -8.47 7.16 -8.11
CA LYS A 126 -9.80 7.76 -8.15
C LYS A 126 -10.80 6.79 -7.50
N PRO A 127 -11.41 7.15 -6.36
CA PRO A 127 -11.26 8.40 -5.61
C PRO A 127 -9.85 8.61 -5.03
N SER A 128 -9.50 9.86 -4.72
CA SER A 128 -8.22 10.24 -4.12
C SER A 128 -8.32 10.97 -2.77
N SER A 129 -9.54 11.33 -2.35
CA SER A 129 -9.78 12.11 -1.14
C SER A 129 -9.80 11.21 0.09
N TYR A 130 -9.14 11.65 1.16
CA TYR A 130 -9.14 10.98 2.46
C TYR A 130 -9.25 12.00 3.60
N TRP A 131 -9.77 11.53 4.73
CA TRP A 131 -9.91 12.36 5.93
C TRP A 131 -8.72 12.16 6.86
N PRO A 132 -8.00 13.23 7.24
CA PRO A 132 -6.78 13.05 8.03
C PRO A 132 -7.01 12.74 9.52
N SER A 133 -8.24 12.89 10.01
CA SER A 133 -8.68 12.51 11.34
C SER A 133 -9.93 11.64 11.25
N ARG A 134 -10.01 10.61 12.10
CA ARG A 134 -11.25 9.83 12.30
C ARG A 134 -12.34 10.67 12.96
N LEU A 135 -11.97 11.61 13.82
CA LEU A 135 -12.87 12.59 14.42
C LEU A 135 -12.97 13.75 13.44
N ARG A 136 -13.99 13.77 12.58
CA ARG A 136 -14.29 14.89 11.67
C ARG A 136 -14.53 16.17 12.48
N ARG A 137 -13.45 16.84 12.90
CA ARG A 137 -13.53 18.12 13.60
C ARG A 137 -14.06 19.15 12.61
N ARG A 138 -14.89 20.08 13.09
CA ARG A 138 -15.62 21.09 12.31
C ARG A 138 -14.78 21.97 11.36
N ALA A 139 -13.46 21.89 11.40
CA ALA A 139 -12.52 22.71 10.64
C ALA A 139 -11.48 21.90 9.82
N GLU A 140 -11.58 20.56 9.76
CA GLU A 140 -10.68 19.76 8.93
C GLU A 140 -11.25 19.60 7.52
N TYR A 141 -10.41 19.86 6.53
CA TYR A 141 -10.70 19.60 5.12
C TYR A 141 -10.13 18.25 4.71
N PRO A 142 -10.78 17.52 3.78
CA PRO A 142 -10.17 16.35 3.18
C PRO A 142 -8.85 16.73 2.50
N ASP A 143 -7.89 15.83 2.58
CA ASP A 143 -6.65 15.91 1.81
C ASP A 143 -6.70 14.90 0.67
N TYR A 144 -5.81 15.04 -0.31
CA TYR A 144 -5.88 14.27 -1.54
C TYR A 144 -4.57 13.57 -1.82
N ILE A 145 -4.68 12.32 -2.25
CA ILE A 145 -3.55 11.61 -2.86
C ILE A 145 -3.34 12.16 -4.26
N GLU A 146 -2.21 12.82 -4.47
CA GLU A 146 -1.83 13.28 -5.80
C GLU A 146 -1.40 12.10 -6.68
N ARG A 147 -0.55 11.23 -6.12
CA ARG A 147 -0.06 10.02 -6.78
C ARG A 147 0.51 9.01 -5.79
N PHE A 148 0.41 7.73 -6.13
CA PHE A 148 1.23 6.68 -5.56
C PHE A 148 2.61 6.67 -6.21
N TYR A 149 3.63 6.41 -5.42
CA TYR A 149 5.00 6.27 -5.90
C TYR A 149 5.15 4.97 -6.69
N SER A 150 5.74 5.06 -7.87
CA SER A 150 6.14 3.89 -8.65
C SER A 150 7.55 3.46 -8.29
N VAL A 151 7.89 2.21 -8.60
CA VAL A 151 9.27 1.78 -8.80
C VAL A 151 9.65 2.07 -10.26
N SER A 152 10.66 2.90 -10.45
CA SER A 152 11.21 3.23 -11.77
C SER A 152 12.73 3.38 -11.68
N LYS A 153 13.48 3.05 -12.74
CA LYS A 153 14.95 3.21 -12.71
C LYS A 153 15.41 4.65 -13.00
N ARG A 154 14.51 5.64 -13.19
CA ARG A 154 14.85 6.90 -13.91
C ARG A 154 14.13 8.20 -13.52
N GLN A 155 13.40 8.32 -12.42
CA GLN A 155 12.66 9.59 -12.14
C GLN A 155 12.84 10.15 -10.73
N HIS A 156 12.90 11.48 -10.63
CA HIS A 156 13.05 12.25 -9.38
C HIS A 156 11.84 12.19 -8.42
N GLU A 157 10.87 11.31 -8.65
CA GLU A 157 9.65 11.18 -7.85
C GLU A 157 9.18 9.72 -7.75
N ASP A 158 10.12 8.78 -7.76
CA ASP A 158 9.84 7.37 -7.51
C ASP A 158 10.00 7.00 -6.03
N LEU A 159 9.60 5.76 -5.70
CA LEU A 159 9.66 5.22 -4.35
C LEU A 159 11.05 5.34 -3.73
N GLU A 160 12.09 5.08 -4.51
CA GLU A 160 13.48 5.09 -4.04
C GLU A 160 13.93 6.51 -3.68
N HIS A 161 13.68 7.47 -4.58
CA HIS A 161 13.94 8.87 -4.32
C HIS A 161 13.16 9.37 -3.10
N ALA A 162 11.86 9.06 -3.04
CA ALA A 162 10.99 9.46 -1.94
C ALA A 162 11.46 8.90 -0.59
N THR A 163 11.88 7.63 -0.57
CA THR A 163 12.41 6.95 0.62
C THR A 163 13.71 7.60 1.09
N THR A 164 14.60 7.90 0.14
CA THR A 164 15.87 8.59 0.39
C THR A 164 15.62 9.96 1.00
N VAL A 165 14.73 10.77 0.41
CA VAL A 165 14.40 12.11 0.94
C VAL A 165 13.75 12.03 2.33
N LEU A 166 12.81 11.11 2.55
CA LEU A 166 12.09 11.00 3.83
C LEU A 166 13.01 10.62 4.99
N ASN A 167 13.89 9.64 4.79
CA ASN A 167 14.72 9.10 5.86
C ASN A 167 16.04 9.87 6.05
N ASN A 168 16.50 10.60 5.03
CA ASN A 168 17.76 11.33 5.09
C ASN A 168 17.60 12.85 5.05
N GLY A 169 16.41 13.41 4.83
CA GLY A 169 16.28 14.84 4.49
C GLY A 169 16.98 15.19 3.17
N PHE A 170 16.99 16.47 2.78
CA PHE A 170 17.91 16.97 1.74
C PHE A 170 19.34 17.03 2.32
N VAL A 171 19.90 15.90 2.76
CA VAL A 171 21.27 15.85 3.27
C VAL A 171 22.22 15.98 2.09
N SER A 172 22.65 17.22 1.85
CA SER A 172 24.02 17.40 1.37
C SER A 172 24.93 16.71 2.39
N LYS A 173 25.90 15.90 1.93
CA LYS A 173 26.81 15.08 2.77
C LYS A 173 27.48 15.80 3.96
N ALA A 174 27.36 17.13 4.06
CA ALA A 174 28.06 17.96 5.04
C ALA A 174 27.24 18.36 6.29
N THR A 175 25.91 18.22 6.33
CA THR A 175 25.10 18.94 7.34
C THR A 175 24.45 18.09 8.44
N ASP A 176 24.41 16.75 8.34
CA ASP A 176 23.86 15.88 9.41
C ASP A 176 24.57 14.50 9.50
N PRO A 177 25.61 14.38 10.35
CA PRO A 177 26.33 13.13 10.56
C PRO A 177 25.46 12.00 11.15
N VAL A 178 24.42 12.32 11.93
CA VAL A 178 23.54 11.32 12.56
C VAL A 178 22.59 10.74 11.54
N ALA A 179 22.01 11.56 10.66
CA ALA A 179 21.23 11.09 9.52
C ALA A 179 22.09 10.24 8.56
N HIS A 180 23.34 10.67 8.30
CA HIS A 180 24.28 9.89 7.50
C HIS A 180 24.61 8.52 8.14
N GLN A 181 24.85 8.47 9.45
CA GLN A 181 25.08 7.23 10.19
C GLN A 181 23.85 6.31 10.20
N ARG A 182 22.63 6.87 10.30
CA ARG A 182 21.38 6.10 10.17
C ARG A 182 21.20 5.53 8.77
N TRP A 183 21.61 6.27 7.73
CA TRP A 183 21.62 5.76 6.37
C TRP A 183 22.56 4.57 6.20
N THR A 184 23.82 4.72 6.64
CA THR A 184 24.85 3.68 6.50
C THR A 184 24.53 2.43 7.30
N THR A 185 23.88 2.57 8.47
CA THR A 185 23.41 1.46 9.30
C THR A 185 22.11 0.81 8.81
N GLY A 186 21.43 1.38 7.81
CA GLY A 186 20.23 0.79 7.21
C GLY A 186 18.95 0.92 8.02
N VAL A 187 18.94 1.64 9.15
CA VAL A 187 17.74 1.81 9.97
C VAL A 187 16.77 2.78 9.27
N ARG A 188 15.56 2.33 8.97
CA ARG A 188 14.49 3.13 8.37
C ARG A 188 13.25 3.01 9.25
N ASP A 189 12.64 4.15 9.61
CA ASP A 189 11.41 4.15 10.41
C ASP A 189 10.16 4.08 9.53
N PHE A 190 10.26 4.55 8.28
CA PHE A 190 9.15 4.68 7.35
C PHE A 190 9.55 4.42 5.90
N VAL A 191 8.61 3.90 5.12
CA VAL A 191 8.66 3.87 3.65
C VAL A 191 7.49 4.68 3.08
N PRO A 192 7.74 5.73 2.29
CA PRO A 192 6.67 6.49 1.66
C PRO A 192 6.00 5.67 0.56
N PHE A 193 4.70 5.85 0.35
CA PHE A 193 3.98 5.17 -0.74
C PHE A 193 3.18 6.14 -1.64
N ALA A 194 2.92 7.37 -1.18
CA ALA A 194 2.22 8.37 -1.98
C ALA A 194 2.58 9.82 -1.59
N SER A 195 2.37 10.76 -2.52
CA SER A 195 2.39 12.20 -2.24
C SER A 195 0.98 12.73 -1.96
N SER A 196 0.91 13.76 -1.13
CA SER A 196 -0.30 14.53 -0.86
C SER A 196 -0.35 15.80 -1.73
N ALA A 197 -1.52 16.13 -2.27
CA ALA A 197 -1.73 17.29 -3.14
C ALA A 197 -1.67 18.63 -2.40
N SER A 198 -1.96 18.65 -1.09
CA SER A 198 -1.90 19.88 -0.29
C SER A 198 -0.47 20.36 -0.01
N GLY A 199 0.55 19.63 -0.48
CA GLY A 199 1.95 19.91 -0.20
C GLY A 199 2.33 19.67 1.27
N LEU A 200 1.41 19.17 2.09
CA LEU A 200 1.58 18.95 3.53
C LEU A 200 2.45 17.73 3.86
N GLY A 201 3.00 17.03 2.86
CA GLY A 201 4.00 15.98 3.05
C GLY A 201 3.79 14.71 2.24
N VAL A 202 4.24 13.58 2.78
CA VAL A 202 4.07 12.24 2.20
C VAL A 202 3.24 11.33 3.08
N LEU A 203 2.60 10.37 2.42
CA LEU A 203 2.01 9.23 3.08
C LEU A 203 3.04 8.12 3.15
N ALA A 204 3.20 7.52 4.32
CA ALA A 204 4.20 6.51 4.58
C ALA A 204 3.70 5.39 5.49
N ILE A 205 4.29 4.20 5.33
CA ILE A 205 4.04 3.05 6.19
C ILE A 205 5.20 2.96 7.19
N GLY A 206 4.88 2.75 8.47
CA GLY A 206 5.89 2.51 9.49
C GLY A 206 6.52 1.13 9.35
N LEU A 207 7.83 1.03 9.58
CA LEU A 207 8.59 -0.22 9.39
C LEU A 207 8.94 -0.93 10.70
N THR A 208 8.91 -0.24 11.84
CA THR A 208 9.46 -0.75 13.10
C THR A 208 8.57 -0.49 14.31
N GLY A 209 8.68 -1.37 15.31
CA GLY A 209 8.05 -1.23 16.62
C GLY A 209 6.55 -0.95 16.55
N ARG A 210 6.06 0.01 17.36
CA ARG A 210 4.63 0.38 17.41
C ARG A 210 4.09 1.00 16.12
N LYS A 211 4.97 1.37 15.19
CA LYS A 211 4.60 1.99 13.91
C LYS A 211 4.41 0.98 12.80
N GLN A 212 4.90 -0.25 12.98
CA GLN A 212 4.96 -1.27 11.94
C GLN A 212 3.59 -1.47 11.26
N SER A 213 3.60 -1.46 9.92
CA SER A 213 2.44 -1.62 9.02
C SER A 213 1.40 -0.50 9.04
N LYS A 214 1.44 0.43 10.01
CA LYS A 214 0.50 1.54 10.11
C LYS A 214 0.80 2.64 9.11
N VAL A 215 -0.24 3.34 8.65
CA VAL A 215 -0.15 4.43 7.66
C VAL A 215 -0.13 5.78 8.36
N TYR A 216 0.80 6.65 7.95
CA TYR A 216 1.00 7.98 8.52
C TYR A 216 1.04 9.06 7.44
N ALA A 217 0.54 10.25 7.77
CA ALA A 217 0.90 11.49 7.11
C ALA A 217 2.16 12.08 7.78
N ILE A 218 3.18 12.40 6.98
CA ILE A 218 4.45 12.97 7.45
C ILE A 218 4.77 14.24 6.67
N ASN A 219 4.90 15.37 7.37
CA ASN A 219 5.21 16.65 6.75
C ASN A 219 6.69 16.76 6.33
N ARG A 220 6.95 16.89 5.02
CA ARG A 220 8.30 16.94 4.42
C ARG A 220 9.02 18.26 4.63
N THR A 221 8.31 19.38 4.71
CA THR A 221 8.90 20.73 4.86
C THR A 221 9.47 20.94 6.27
N VAL A 222 9.30 19.96 7.16
CA VAL A 222 9.38 20.12 8.61
C VAL A 222 10.23 19.04 9.30
N LEU A 223 10.96 18.19 8.56
CA LEU A 223 11.96 17.28 9.16
C LEU A 223 13.05 18.02 9.97
N ILE A 224 13.08 19.35 9.89
CA ILE A 224 13.94 20.24 10.68
C ILE A 224 13.20 20.85 11.90
N ALA A 225 11.85 20.93 11.98
CA ALA A 225 11.17 21.57 13.13
C ALA A 225 9.65 21.33 13.30
N SER A 226 9.21 20.41 14.18
CA SER A 226 8.00 20.58 15.05
C SER A 226 6.66 19.89 14.73
N SER A 227 6.55 18.79 13.96
CA SER A 227 5.28 18.02 13.92
C SER A 227 5.48 16.50 13.85
N PRO A 228 4.92 15.72 14.79
CA PRO A 228 5.04 14.26 14.78
C PRO A 228 4.24 13.63 13.62
N PRO A 229 4.65 12.45 13.10
CA PRO A 229 3.86 11.67 12.15
C PRO A 229 2.43 11.45 12.66
N ARG A 230 1.44 11.76 11.83
CA ARG A 230 0.01 11.59 12.17
C ARG A 230 -0.49 10.25 11.65
N LEU A 231 -0.95 9.38 12.55
CA LEU A 231 -1.57 8.10 12.20
C LEU A 231 -2.88 8.33 11.43
N LEU A 232 -3.01 7.67 10.27
CA LEU A 232 -4.21 7.71 9.42
C LEU A 232 -4.99 6.39 9.49
N ALA A 233 -4.30 5.26 9.43
CA ALA A 233 -4.92 3.93 9.44
C ALA A 233 -3.99 2.88 10.05
N GLU A 234 -4.55 1.75 10.51
CA GLU A 234 -3.77 0.65 11.09
C GLU A 234 -3.02 -0.17 10.02
N SER A 235 -3.43 -0.07 8.76
CA SER A 235 -2.78 -0.73 7.62
C SER A 235 -3.02 0.03 6.31
N LEU A 236 -2.25 -0.30 5.26
CA LEU A 236 -2.49 0.22 3.90
C LEU A 236 -3.87 -0.19 3.35
N PRO A 237 -4.30 -1.46 3.44
CA PRO A 237 -5.68 -1.86 3.11
C PRO A 237 -6.75 -1.02 3.82
N GLU A 238 -6.62 -0.78 5.13
CA GLU A 238 -7.57 0.05 5.86
C GLU A 238 -7.57 1.50 5.39
N PHE A 239 -6.41 2.03 5.03
CA PHE A 239 -6.32 3.36 4.45
C PHE A 239 -7.04 3.44 3.09
N LEU A 240 -6.81 2.46 2.21
CA LEU A 240 -7.46 2.40 0.90
C LEU A 240 -8.99 2.33 1.01
N ALA A 241 -9.51 1.56 1.97
CA ALA A 241 -10.95 1.49 2.26
C ALA A 241 -11.58 2.83 2.68
N THR A 242 -10.76 3.84 3.04
CA THR A 242 -11.25 5.17 3.45
C THR A 242 -11.32 6.18 2.30
N LEU A 243 -10.84 5.82 1.11
CA LEU A 243 -10.83 6.73 -0.04
C LEU A 243 -12.26 6.98 -0.54
N THR A 244 -12.59 8.26 -0.70
CA THR A 244 -13.96 8.71 -1.05
C THR A 244 -13.93 9.71 -2.19
N GLU A 245 -15.01 9.78 -2.96
CA GLU A 245 -15.14 10.81 -3.99
C GLU A 245 -15.08 12.22 -3.38
N GLN A 246 -14.72 13.21 -4.20
CA GLN A 246 -14.84 14.60 -3.78
C GLN A 246 -16.30 14.90 -3.47
N GLN A 247 -16.59 15.30 -2.24
CA GLN A 247 -17.82 16.03 -1.96
C GLN A 247 -17.65 17.41 -2.59
N THR A 248 -18.09 17.55 -3.84
CA THR A 248 -18.26 18.85 -4.48
C THR A 248 -19.32 19.59 -3.65
N GLN A 249 -18.90 20.60 -2.88
CA GLN A 249 -19.81 21.58 -2.30
C GLN A 249 -20.28 22.54 -3.39
#